data_AF-A0A8K1DZ94-F1
#
_entry.id   AF-A0A8K1DZ94-F1
#
_cell.length_a   1.000
_cell.length_b   1.000
_cell.length_c   1.000
_cell.angle_alpha   90.00
_cell.angle_beta   90.00
_cell.angle_gamma   90.00
#
_symmetry.space_group_name_H-M   'P 1'
#
loop_
_entity.id
_entity.type
_entity.pdbx_description
1 polymer ?
#
loop_
_entity_poly.entity_id
_entity_poly.type
_entity_poly.pdbx_seq_one_letter_code
_entity_poly.pdbx_strand_id
1 'polypeptide(L)'
;LGPLHTEFDGNGNAYTSVFISSEIVKYTLPGCQVVDRIPTYYSIGHLLVPGGDTRKPYGKYVIALNKITKDRYLPTGPELPQSGQLIDITGDKMKLLLDFPMIGEPHYAQAIDAKLIQDKQLKFYKLAENRHPYVTKSEAESKVTRSGKTVHVNMTAIRSHFAPDNIEGVQVGDTVLFHVTNLEQDWDVPHGFATIGSAHDAELLVMPGETRTLKWVAKFPGVYPFYCTDFCSA
;
A
#
# COMPACT_ATOMS: atom_id res chain seq x y z
N LEU A 1 18.81 27.80 -6.89
CA LEU A 1 19.29 28.01 -5.50
C LEU A 1 18.69 26.94 -4.59
N GLY A 2 19.43 26.45 -3.59
CA GLY A 2 18.97 25.39 -2.67
C GLY A 2 19.07 23.97 -3.25
N PRO A 3 20.29 23.48 -3.58
CA PRO A 3 20.49 22.08 -3.94
C PRO A 3 20.17 21.17 -2.74
N LEU A 4 19.38 20.11 -2.94
CA LEU A 4 18.97 19.22 -1.85
C LEU A 4 19.44 17.77 -2.02
N HIS A 5 19.27 17.19 -3.21
CA HIS A 5 19.50 15.77 -3.45
C HIS A 5 20.21 15.55 -4.78
N THR A 6 21.05 14.51 -4.89
CA THR A 6 21.78 14.19 -6.12
C THR A 6 21.70 12.70 -6.43
N GLU A 7 21.42 12.36 -7.68
CA GLU A 7 21.43 10.98 -8.21
C GLU A 7 22.34 10.87 -9.43
N PHE A 8 22.68 9.64 -9.82
CA PHE A 8 23.65 9.35 -10.89
C PHE A 8 23.07 8.40 -11.93
N ASP A 9 23.36 8.63 -13.22
CA ASP A 9 22.84 7.81 -14.32
C ASP A 9 23.72 6.59 -14.68
N GLY A 10 24.93 6.50 -14.12
CA GLY A 10 25.91 5.48 -14.49
C GLY A 10 26.63 5.75 -15.82
N ASN A 11 26.34 6.86 -16.50
CA ASN A 11 26.91 7.30 -17.77
C ASN A 11 27.79 8.56 -17.61
N GLY A 12 28.24 8.82 -16.38
CA GLY A 12 29.09 9.97 -16.06
C GLY A 12 28.33 11.28 -15.85
N ASN A 13 27.02 11.25 -15.59
CA ASN A 13 26.28 12.45 -15.19
C ASN A 13 25.69 12.32 -13.78
N ALA A 14 25.56 13.47 -13.14
CA ALA A 14 24.84 13.67 -11.90
C ALA A 14 23.66 14.63 -12.11
N TYR A 15 22.60 14.43 -11.34
CA TYR A 15 21.34 15.15 -11.43
C TYR A 15 21.03 15.68 -10.04
N THR A 16 21.02 17.00 -9.87
CA THR A 16 20.75 17.62 -8.56
C THR A 16 19.42 18.34 -8.57
N SER A 17 18.58 18.06 -7.57
CA SER A 17 17.36 18.83 -7.32
C SER A 17 17.72 20.17 -6.71
N VAL A 18 17.06 21.23 -7.19
CA VAL A 18 17.30 22.58 -6.73
C VAL A 18 15.96 23.22 -6.34
N PHE A 19 15.69 23.28 -5.04
CA PHE A 19 14.38 23.55 -4.46
C PHE A 19 13.84 24.95 -4.80
N ILE A 20 14.66 25.99 -4.61
CA ILE A 20 14.19 27.38 -4.76
C ILE A 20 14.00 27.75 -6.22
N SER A 21 14.90 27.28 -7.11
CA SER A 21 14.73 27.49 -8.55
C SER A 21 13.80 26.48 -9.21
N SER A 22 13.35 25.47 -8.47
CA SER A 22 12.38 24.46 -8.92
C SER A 22 12.83 23.78 -10.22
N GLU A 23 14.01 23.17 -10.18
CA GLU A 23 14.63 22.55 -11.36
C GLU A 23 15.49 21.34 -10.97
N ILE A 24 15.78 20.50 -11.96
CA ILE A 24 16.90 19.55 -11.92
C ILE A 24 18.04 20.13 -12.75
N VAL A 25 19.25 20.10 -12.20
CA VAL A 25 20.48 20.47 -12.88
C VAL A 25 21.28 19.19 -13.19
N LYS A 26 21.53 18.93 -14.47
CA LYS A 26 22.39 17.84 -14.96
C LYS A 26 23.81 18.36 -15.20
N TYR A 27 24.80 17.68 -14.64
CA TYR A 27 26.21 17.99 -14.87
C TYR A 27 27.07 16.75 -14.99
N THR A 28 28.21 16.88 -15.67
CA THR A 28 29.13 15.76 -15.94
C THR A 28 30.06 15.46 -14.75
N LEU A 29 30.53 14.22 -14.69
CA LEU A 29 31.59 13.75 -13.81
C LEU A 29 32.69 13.04 -14.63
N PRO A 30 33.98 13.32 -14.36
CA PRO A 30 34.48 14.41 -13.52
C PRO A 30 34.27 15.79 -14.18
N GLY A 31 34.40 16.86 -13.39
CA GLY A 31 34.46 18.24 -13.91
C GLY A 31 33.23 19.11 -13.61
N CYS A 32 32.10 18.52 -13.20
CA CYS A 32 30.90 19.25 -12.77
C CYS A 32 30.40 20.29 -13.79
N GLN A 33 30.60 20.03 -15.09
CA GLN A 33 30.13 20.94 -16.13
C GLN A 33 28.62 20.78 -16.29
N VAL A 34 27.87 21.86 -16.09
CA VAL A 34 26.41 21.87 -16.32
C VAL A 34 26.15 21.68 -17.81
N VAL A 35 25.44 20.60 -18.15
CA VAL A 35 25.10 20.23 -19.54
C VAL A 35 23.61 20.36 -19.83
N ASP A 36 22.77 20.32 -18.79
CA ASP A 36 21.35 20.55 -18.95
C ASP A 36 20.65 21.01 -17.67
N ARG A 37 19.48 21.63 -17.85
CA ARG A 37 18.58 22.05 -16.77
C ARG A 37 17.15 21.82 -17.23
N ILE A 38 16.30 21.33 -16.34
CA ILE A 38 14.86 21.18 -16.62
C ILE A 38 14.05 21.73 -15.45
N PRO A 39 13.04 22.58 -15.71
CA PRO A 39 12.14 23.01 -14.65
C PRO A 39 11.34 21.82 -14.12
N THR A 40 11.06 21.84 -12.82
CA THR A 40 10.12 20.95 -12.15
C THR A 40 9.02 21.77 -11.52
N TYR A 41 7.88 21.14 -11.25
CA TYR A 41 6.66 21.87 -10.89
C TYR A 41 6.00 21.27 -9.64
N TYR A 42 6.29 21.77 -8.44
CA TYR A 42 7.32 22.75 -8.07
C TYR A 42 8.05 22.35 -6.79
N SER A 43 9.16 23.04 -6.52
CA SER A 43 9.92 22.92 -5.28
C SER A 43 10.33 21.47 -5.04
N ILE A 44 11.12 20.95 -5.97
CA ILE A 44 11.64 19.58 -5.91
C ILE A 44 12.42 19.34 -4.62
N GLY A 45 12.06 18.27 -3.91
CA GLY A 45 12.79 17.74 -2.76
C GLY A 45 13.86 16.76 -3.22
N HIS A 46 13.61 15.46 -3.07
CA HIS A 46 14.46 14.43 -3.63
C HIS A 46 14.14 14.17 -5.11
N LEU A 47 15.07 13.48 -5.76
CA LEU A 47 14.85 12.79 -7.03
C LEU A 47 15.36 11.36 -6.90
N LEU A 48 14.94 10.49 -7.81
CA LEU A 48 15.48 9.14 -7.93
C LEU A 48 15.86 8.83 -9.38
N VAL A 49 16.97 8.14 -9.58
CA VAL A 49 17.24 7.39 -10.81
C VAL A 49 17.00 5.91 -10.48
N PRO A 50 16.22 5.15 -11.27
CA PRO A 50 16.05 3.72 -11.04
C PRO A 50 17.40 3.00 -10.96
N GLY A 51 17.59 2.23 -9.88
CA GLY A 51 18.85 1.57 -9.57
C GLY A 51 19.98 2.52 -9.15
N GLY A 52 19.69 3.80 -8.84
CA GLY A 52 20.66 4.84 -8.47
C GLY A 52 21.55 4.46 -7.27
N ASP A 53 20.99 3.73 -6.30
CA ASP A 53 21.71 3.23 -5.13
C ASP A 53 22.52 1.94 -5.37
N THR A 54 22.62 1.51 -6.63
CA THR A 54 23.34 0.28 -7.00
C THR A 54 24.64 0.60 -7.73
N ARG A 55 25.49 -0.42 -7.92
CA ARG A 55 26.70 -0.30 -8.75
C ARG A 55 26.42 0.03 -10.22
N LYS A 56 25.19 -0.19 -10.69
CA LYS A 56 24.78 -0.01 -12.09
C LYS A 56 23.42 0.67 -12.14
N PRO A 57 23.34 2.00 -11.96
CA PRO A 57 22.13 2.75 -12.23
C PRO A 57 21.62 2.50 -13.65
N TYR A 58 20.31 2.53 -13.85
CA TYR A 58 19.72 2.16 -15.14
C TYR A 58 19.78 3.30 -16.17
N GLY A 59 19.97 4.55 -15.73
CA GLY A 59 20.28 5.70 -16.59
C GLY A 59 19.22 6.04 -17.65
N LYS A 60 17.99 5.58 -17.48
CA LYS A 60 16.89 5.78 -18.45
C LYS A 60 15.92 6.89 -18.04
N TYR A 61 15.61 6.96 -16.75
CA TYR A 61 14.65 7.91 -16.19
C TYR A 61 15.20 8.57 -14.94
N VAL A 62 14.71 9.76 -14.65
CA VAL A 62 14.76 10.38 -13.33
C VAL A 62 13.35 10.74 -12.91
N ILE A 63 12.99 10.53 -11.64
CA ILE A 63 11.71 10.97 -11.08
C ILE A 63 11.97 12.10 -10.10
N ALA A 64 11.40 13.28 -10.37
CA ALA A 64 11.40 14.41 -9.44
C ALA A 64 10.25 14.27 -8.44
N LEU A 65 10.53 14.42 -7.15
CA LEU A 65 9.54 14.40 -6.07
C LEU A 65 9.29 15.84 -5.59
N ASN A 66 8.28 16.49 -6.17
CA ASN A 66 7.93 17.89 -5.93
C ASN A 66 7.06 18.06 -4.70
N LYS A 67 7.29 19.14 -3.95
CA LYS A 67 6.62 19.39 -2.66
C LYS A 67 5.40 20.29 -2.77
N ILE A 68 5.27 21.02 -3.88
CA ILE A 68 4.19 22.01 -4.07
C ILE A 68 3.66 21.88 -5.49
N THR A 69 2.35 21.74 -5.66
CA THR A 69 1.72 21.51 -6.98
C THR A 69 0.98 22.71 -7.55
N LYS A 70 0.50 23.65 -6.73
CA LYS A 70 -0.16 24.89 -7.18
C LYS A 70 -1.20 24.65 -8.29
N ASP A 71 -0.88 25.04 -9.52
CA ASP A 71 -1.73 25.08 -10.71
C ASP A 71 -1.62 23.82 -11.59
N ARG A 72 -0.87 22.80 -11.14
CA ARG A 72 -0.64 21.58 -11.94
C ARG A 72 -1.86 20.67 -12.07
N TYR A 73 -2.81 20.74 -11.15
CA TYR A 73 -4.01 19.90 -11.12
C TYR A 73 -5.26 20.71 -10.81
N LEU A 74 -6.43 20.07 -10.93
CA LEU A 74 -7.69 20.66 -10.50
C LEU A 74 -7.64 21.00 -9.00
N PRO A 75 -8.18 22.15 -8.58
CA PRO A 75 -8.13 22.57 -7.19
C PRO A 75 -9.02 21.69 -6.31
N THR A 76 -8.45 21.16 -5.22
CA THR A 76 -9.13 20.28 -4.25
C THR A 76 -9.29 20.91 -2.86
N GLY A 77 -9.02 22.22 -2.72
CA GLY A 77 -9.05 22.93 -1.45
C GLY A 77 -7.67 23.42 -1.03
N PRO A 78 -7.47 23.75 0.27
CA PRO A 78 -6.25 24.36 0.77
C PRO A 78 -5.05 23.39 0.84
N GLU A 79 -5.33 22.09 0.90
CA GLU A 79 -4.33 21.03 0.85
C GLU A 79 -4.39 20.37 -0.52
N LEU A 80 -3.32 20.56 -1.30
CA LEU A 80 -3.14 19.94 -2.60
C LEU A 80 -2.22 18.72 -2.47
N PRO A 81 -2.36 17.70 -3.33
CA PRO A 81 -1.40 16.60 -3.38
C PRO A 81 0.00 17.12 -3.76
N GLN A 82 1.03 16.33 -3.49
CA GLN A 82 2.36 16.50 -4.07
C GLN A 82 2.38 15.97 -5.50
N SER A 83 3.52 16.07 -6.20
CA SER A 83 3.66 15.49 -7.55
C SER A 83 4.95 14.74 -7.76
N GLY A 84 4.83 13.66 -8.52
CA GLY A 84 5.94 12.95 -9.16
C GLY A 84 6.04 13.40 -10.62
N GLN A 85 7.26 13.63 -11.09
CA GLN A 85 7.51 13.97 -12.49
C GLN A 85 8.51 13.00 -13.10
N LEU A 86 8.04 12.17 -14.04
CA LEU A 86 8.86 11.23 -14.79
C LEU A 86 9.55 11.95 -15.95
N ILE A 87 10.87 11.92 -15.96
CA ILE A 87 11.71 12.61 -16.94
C ILE A 87 12.61 11.58 -17.63
N ASP A 88 12.58 11.58 -18.96
CA ASP A 88 13.52 10.82 -19.80
C ASP A 88 14.90 11.49 -19.76
N ILE A 89 15.94 10.69 -19.53
CA ILE A 89 17.34 11.13 -19.48
C ILE A 89 18.24 10.41 -20.49
N THR A 90 17.65 9.64 -21.42
CA THR A 90 18.39 8.84 -22.42
C THR A 90 19.00 9.66 -23.55
N GLY A 91 18.45 10.85 -23.83
CA GLY A 91 18.96 11.75 -24.86
C GLY A 91 19.89 12.84 -24.31
N ASP A 92 20.32 13.72 -25.21
CA ASP A 92 21.18 14.87 -24.87
C ASP A 92 20.50 15.83 -23.89
N LYS A 93 19.17 15.92 -23.97
CA LYS A 93 18.32 16.80 -23.17
C LYS A 93 17.29 16.00 -22.38
N MET A 94 17.09 16.41 -21.13
CA MET A 94 16.05 15.89 -20.25
C MET A 94 14.67 16.25 -20.83
N LYS A 95 13.74 15.29 -20.80
CA LYS A 95 12.37 15.50 -21.31
C LYS A 95 11.34 15.04 -20.30
N LEU A 96 10.53 15.96 -19.80
CA LEU A 96 9.38 15.62 -18.97
C LEU A 96 8.38 14.79 -19.78
N LEU A 97 8.09 13.58 -19.31
CA LEU A 97 7.16 12.65 -19.95
C LEU A 97 5.79 12.64 -19.28
N LEU A 98 5.78 12.67 -17.94
CA LEU A 98 4.56 12.55 -17.15
C LEU A 98 4.68 13.36 -15.87
N ASP A 99 3.58 14.00 -15.50
CA ASP A 99 3.37 14.69 -14.24
C ASP A 99 2.14 14.07 -13.56
N PHE A 100 2.28 13.56 -12.35
CA PHE A 100 1.22 12.79 -11.68
C PHE A 100 1.14 13.10 -10.17
N PRO A 101 -0.08 13.17 -9.60
CA PRO A 101 -0.27 13.50 -8.20
C PRO A 101 0.20 12.37 -7.29
N MET A 102 0.72 12.72 -6.11
CA MET A 102 1.10 11.80 -5.04
C MET A 102 0.48 12.26 -3.72
N ILE A 103 0.09 11.31 -2.88
CA ILE A 103 -0.51 11.56 -1.56
C ILE A 103 0.52 11.24 -0.47
N GLY A 104 0.49 12.02 0.61
CA GLY A 104 1.30 11.75 1.82
C GLY A 104 2.74 12.22 1.74
N GLU A 105 3.03 13.23 0.90
CA GLU A 105 4.36 13.83 0.72
C GLU A 105 5.53 12.83 0.68
N PRO A 106 5.61 11.92 -0.32
CA PRO A 106 6.74 10.99 -0.41
C PRO A 106 8.08 11.74 -0.39
N HIS A 107 8.95 11.39 0.55
CA HIS A 107 10.25 12.03 0.71
C HIS A 107 11.29 11.46 -0.22
N TYR A 108 11.37 10.13 -0.31
CA TYR A 108 12.29 9.41 -1.18
C TYR A 108 11.59 8.17 -1.74
N ALA A 109 12.09 7.67 -2.86
CA ALA A 109 11.66 6.42 -3.45
C ALA A 109 12.83 5.76 -4.20
N GLN A 110 12.74 4.45 -4.39
CA GLN A 110 13.62 3.71 -5.27
C GLN A 110 12.82 2.87 -6.26
N ALA A 111 13.45 2.55 -7.38
CA ALA A 111 12.88 1.71 -8.42
C ALA A 111 13.91 0.68 -8.88
N ILE A 112 13.43 -0.55 -9.09
CA ILE A 112 14.23 -1.68 -9.58
C ILE A 112 13.55 -2.30 -10.80
N ASP A 113 14.30 -3.08 -11.59
CA ASP A 113 13.71 -3.86 -12.67
C ASP A 113 12.69 -4.86 -12.09
N ALA A 114 11.47 -4.86 -12.63
CA ALA A 114 10.39 -5.73 -12.18
C ALA A 114 10.79 -7.21 -12.17
N LYS A 115 11.66 -7.64 -13.10
CA LYS A 115 12.17 -9.03 -13.19
C LYS A 115 12.87 -9.51 -11.92
N LEU A 116 13.35 -8.59 -11.07
CA LEU A 116 14.01 -8.95 -9.82
C LEU A 116 13.05 -9.46 -8.74
N ILE A 117 11.76 -9.14 -8.85
CA ILE A 117 10.74 -9.45 -7.82
C ILE A 117 9.47 -10.11 -8.37
N GLN A 118 9.14 -9.97 -9.65
CA GLN A 118 7.88 -10.47 -10.22
C GLN A 118 7.64 -11.96 -9.92
N ASP A 119 8.67 -12.80 -10.05
CA ASP A 119 8.58 -14.25 -9.88
C ASP A 119 8.68 -14.68 -8.40
N LYS A 120 8.84 -13.70 -7.49
CA LYS A 120 8.95 -13.90 -6.03
C LYS A 120 7.73 -13.39 -5.28
N GLN A 121 6.69 -12.94 -5.98
CA GLN A 121 5.48 -12.44 -5.34
C GLN A 121 4.73 -13.58 -4.65
N LEU A 122 4.43 -13.37 -3.37
CA LEU A 122 3.53 -14.25 -2.64
C LEU A 122 2.09 -13.94 -3.08
N LYS A 123 1.46 -14.90 -3.77
CA LYS A 123 0.09 -14.73 -4.28
C LYS A 123 -0.98 -15.00 -3.22
N PHE A 124 -0.75 -15.99 -2.37
CA PHE A 124 -1.60 -16.36 -1.26
C PHE A 124 -0.79 -17.12 -0.20
N TYR A 125 -1.32 -17.19 1.01
CA TYR A 125 -0.77 -18.04 2.06
C TYR A 125 -1.33 -19.45 1.87
N LYS A 126 -0.48 -20.47 1.97
CA LYS A 126 -0.96 -21.86 1.93
C LYS A 126 -1.73 -22.15 3.21
N LEU A 127 -3.02 -22.48 3.09
CA LEU A 127 -3.87 -22.79 4.24
C LEU A 127 -3.32 -23.95 5.09
N ALA A 128 -2.71 -24.94 4.43
CA ALA A 128 -2.06 -26.07 5.11
C ALA A 128 -0.93 -25.62 6.05
N GLU A 129 -0.21 -24.55 5.70
CA GLU A 129 0.91 -23.98 6.45
C GLU A 129 0.49 -22.93 7.48
N ASN A 130 -0.79 -22.56 7.54
CA ASN A 130 -1.30 -21.60 8.52
C ASN A 130 -1.21 -22.18 9.95
N ARG A 131 -0.52 -21.43 10.83
CA ARG A 131 -0.22 -21.79 12.22
C ARG A 131 -0.92 -20.90 13.24
N HIS A 132 -1.87 -20.06 12.82
CA HIS A 132 -2.62 -19.23 13.76
C HIS A 132 -3.32 -20.12 14.79
N PRO A 133 -3.28 -19.82 16.11
CA PRO A 133 -3.82 -20.71 17.15
C PRO A 133 -5.32 -21.05 16.99
N TYR A 134 -6.05 -20.19 16.29
CA TYR A 134 -7.48 -20.31 16.03
C TYR A 134 -7.82 -20.54 14.54
N VAL A 135 -6.84 -21.01 13.74
CA VAL A 135 -7.10 -21.37 12.33
C VAL A 135 -8.23 -22.39 12.24
N THR A 136 -9.10 -22.20 11.24
CA THR A 136 -10.20 -23.11 10.93
C THR A 136 -10.02 -23.54 9.47
N LYS A 137 -9.70 -24.82 9.21
CA LYS A 137 -9.23 -25.26 7.88
C LYS A 137 -10.34 -25.78 6.97
N SER A 138 -11.55 -25.90 7.50
CA SER A 138 -12.74 -26.28 6.74
C SER A 138 -13.97 -25.71 7.42
N GLU A 139 -15.06 -25.49 6.67
CA GLU A 139 -16.33 -25.02 7.23
C GLU A 139 -16.87 -25.94 8.33
N ALA A 140 -16.61 -27.26 8.23
CA ALA A 140 -17.03 -28.24 9.23
C ALA A 140 -16.31 -28.08 10.59
N GLU A 141 -15.16 -27.41 10.62
CA GLU A 141 -14.41 -27.10 11.85
C GLU A 141 -14.85 -25.78 12.50
N SER A 142 -15.66 -24.97 11.80
CA SER A 142 -16.18 -23.71 12.29
C SER A 142 -17.05 -23.93 13.53
N LYS A 143 -16.90 -23.06 14.53
CA LYS A 143 -17.56 -23.23 15.83
C LYS A 143 -17.62 -21.94 16.62
N VAL A 144 -18.59 -21.89 17.53
CA VAL A 144 -18.69 -20.87 18.57
C VAL A 144 -18.42 -21.53 19.92
N THR A 145 -17.49 -20.96 20.69
CA THR A 145 -17.15 -21.44 22.03
C THR A 145 -17.14 -20.29 23.03
N ARG A 146 -17.37 -20.57 24.30
CA ARG A 146 -17.44 -19.56 25.36
C ARG A 146 -16.46 -19.89 26.48
N SER A 147 -15.72 -18.88 26.92
CA SER A 147 -14.90 -18.88 28.13
C SER A 147 -15.27 -17.67 28.99
N GLY A 148 -16.15 -17.87 29.97
CA GLY A 148 -16.72 -16.79 30.77
C GLY A 148 -17.47 -15.76 29.91
N LYS A 149 -17.02 -14.50 29.97
CA LYS A 149 -17.55 -13.38 29.16
C LYS A 149 -16.89 -13.25 27.78
N THR A 150 -15.98 -14.16 27.42
CA THR A 150 -15.35 -14.17 26.11
C THR A 150 -16.00 -15.22 25.24
N VAL A 151 -16.45 -14.83 24.05
CA VAL A 151 -17.01 -15.71 23.03
C VAL A 151 -16.00 -15.77 21.89
N HIS A 152 -15.54 -16.96 21.56
CA HIS A 152 -14.65 -17.22 20.43
C HIS A 152 -15.48 -17.76 19.28
N VAL A 153 -15.43 -17.06 18.15
CA VAL A 153 -16.07 -17.47 16.90
C VAL A 153 -14.96 -17.87 15.93
N ASN A 154 -14.76 -19.17 15.77
CA ASN A 154 -13.91 -19.73 14.72
C ASN A 154 -14.72 -19.74 13.43
N MET A 155 -14.44 -18.77 12.56
CA MET A 155 -15.20 -18.49 11.34
C MET A 155 -14.34 -18.77 10.12
N THR A 156 -14.96 -19.29 9.07
CA THR A 156 -14.37 -19.42 7.74
C THR A 156 -15.03 -18.47 6.76
N ALA A 157 -14.27 -17.97 5.81
CA ALA A 157 -14.73 -17.20 4.66
C ALA A 157 -14.26 -17.89 3.38
N ILE A 158 -15.20 -18.20 2.48
CA ILE A 158 -14.92 -18.78 1.16
C ILE A 158 -16.07 -18.44 0.22
N ARG A 159 -15.76 -17.99 -0.99
CA ARG A 159 -16.72 -17.46 -1.98
C ARG A 159 -17.61 -16.40 -1.34
N SER A 160 -18.92 -16.41 -1.63
CA SER A 160 -19.88 -15.45 -1.10
C SER A 160 -20.40 -15.78 0.32
N HIS A 161 -19.69 -16.57 1.14
CA HIS A 161 -20.26 -17.06 2.40
C HIS A 161 -19.28 -17.07 3.60
N PHE A 162 -19.85 -16.89 4.79
CA PHE A 162 -19.21 -17.13 6.08
C PHE A 162 -19.82 -18.35 6.76
N ALA A 163 -19.01 -19.13 7.48
CA ALA A 163 -19.51 -20.16 8.39
C ALA A 163 -18.84 -20.02 9.77
N PRO A 164 -19.61 -19.91 10.88
CA PRO A 164 -21.07 -19.83 10.91
C PRO A 164 -21.60 -18.48 10.41
N ASP A 165 -22.77 -18.48 9.77
CA ASP A 165 -23.48 -17.29 9.28
C ASP A 165 -24.52 -16.74 10.27
N ASN A 166 -24.99 -17.55 11.21
CA ASN A 166 -25.80 -17.12 12.34
C ASN A 166 -25.12 -17.50 13.68
N ILE A 167 -24.98 -16.52 14.56
CA ILE A 167 -24.29 -16.65 15.86
C ILE A 167 -25.25 -16.19 16.95
N GLU A 168 -25.74 -17.16 17.73
CA GLU A 168 -26.67 -16.91 18.84
C GLU A 168 -25.99 -17.07 20.20
N GLY A 169 -26.65 -16.58 21.25
CA GLY A 169 -26.22 -16.79 22.64
C GLY A 169 -25.12 -15.83 23.12
N VAL A 170 -24.74 -14.81 22.34
CA VAL A 170 -23.93 -13.67 22.81
C VAL A 170 -24.78 -12.78 23.72
N GLN A 171 -24.22 -12.36 24.85
CA GLN A 171 -24.88 -11.52 25.86
C GLN A 171 -24.29 -10.11 25.85
N VAL A 172 -25.08 -9.13 26.27
CA VAL A 172 -24.58 -7.75 26.43
C VAL A 172 -23.40 -7.72 27.40
N GLY A 173 -22.32 -7.07 26.98
CA GLY A 173 -21.05 -6.98 27.70
C GLY A 173 -20.07 -8.11 27.40
N ASP A 174 -20.44 -9.12 26.60
CA ASP A 174 -19.50 -10.13 26.13
C ASP A 174 -18.45 -9.51 25.20
N THR A 175 -17.21 -10.01 25.32
CA THR A 175 -16.16 -9.79 24.32
C THR A 175 -16.20 -10.92 23.31
N VAL A 176 -16.54 -10.62 22.07
CA VAL A 176 -16.53 -11.59 20.97
C VAL A 176 -15.22 -11.44 20.20
N LEU A 177 -14.54 -12.56 19.98
CA LEU A 177 -13.34 -12.67 19.16
C LEU A 177 -13.70 -13.46 17.90
N PHE A 178 -13.79 -12.77 16.77
CA PHE A 178 -14.00 -13.38 15.46
C PHE A 178 -12.65 -13.77 14.88
N HIS A 179 -12.33 -15.06 14.92
CA HIS A 179 -11.17 -15.66 14.29
C HIS A 179 -11.54 -16.07 12.85
N VAL A 180 -11.40 -15.15 11.91
CA VAL A 180 -11.80 -15.34 10.51
C VAL A 180 -10.65 -15.95 9.74
N THR A 181 -10.85 -17.13 9.17
CA THR A 181 -9.91 -17.80 8.25
C THR A 181 -10.43 -17.72 6.82
N ASN A 182 -9.67 -17.09 5.94
CA ASN A 182 -9.95 -17.12 4.51
C ASN A 182 -9.48 -18.46 3.93
N LEU A 183 -10.40 -19.29 3.46
CA LEU A 183 -10.10 -20.61 2.91
C LEU A 183 -9.70 -20.56 1.43
N GLU A 184 -9.79 -19.40 0.77
CA GLU A 184 -9.40 -19.26 -0.63
C GLU A 184 -7.94 -19.63 -0.83
N GLN A 185 -7.66 -20.35 -1.92
CA GLN A 185 -6.33 -20.75 -2.36
C GLN A 185 -6.09 -20.29 -3.81
N ASP A 186 -6.71 -19.17 -4.16
CA ASP A 186 -6.50 -18.48 -5.42
C ASP A 186 -5.96 -17.06 -5.17
N TRP A 187 -5.35 -16.48 -6.19
CA TRP A 187 -4.75 -15.16 -6.14
C TRP A 187 -5.83 -14.08 -6.19
N ASP A 188 -5.66 -13.03 -5.38
CA ASP A 188 -6.51 -11.83 -5.39
C ASP A 188 -7.97 -12.09 -4.98
N VAL A 189 -8.17 -13.01 -4.04
CA VAL A 189 -9.48 -13.27 -3.41
C VAL A 189 -9.46 -12.97 -1.90
N PRO A 190 -9.11 -11.75 -1.47
CA PRO A 190 -9.20 -11.39 -0.07
C PRO A 190 -10.67 -11.35 0.40
N HIS A 191 -10.87 -11.55 1.69
CA HIS A 191 -12.18 -11.32 2.32
C HIS A 191 -12.07 -10.20 3.33
N GLY A 192 -13.08 -9.35 3.34
CA GLY A 192 -13.32 -8.39 4.40
C GLY A 192 -14.11 -9.02 5.55
N PHE A 193 -14.04 -8.46 6.75
CA PHE A 193 -14.98 -8.77 7.82
C PHE A 193 -15.22 -7.54 8.69
N ALA A 194 -16.49 -7.14 8.79
CA ALA A 194 -16.96 -6.12 9.71
C ALA A 194 -18.30 -6.53 10.33
N THR A 195 -18.54 -6.06 11.54
CA THR A 195 -19.80 -6.24 12.28
C THR A 195 -20.37 -4.86 12.56
N ILE A 196 -21.60 -4.61 12.10
CA ILE A 196 -22.30 -3.34 12.30
C ILE A 196 -22.62 -3.14 13.78
N GLY A 197 -22.58 -1.90 14.27
CA GLY A 197 -23.23 -1.53 15.52
C GLY A 197 -22.31 -1.44 16.74
N SER A 198 -20.99 -1.40 16.56
CA SER A 198 -20.09 -0.97 17.63
C SER A 198 -19.54 0.42 17.31
N ALA A 199 -19.62 1.38 18.24
CA ALA A 199 -19.12 2.75 18.00
C ALA A 199 -17.60 2.88 17.70
N HIS A 200 -16.89 1.77 17.45
CA HIS A 200 -15.46 1.65 17.15
C HIS A 200 -15.19 0.54 16.11
N ASP A 201 -16.02 0.46 15.05
CA ASP A 201 -15.96 -0.63 14.07
C ASP A 201 -14.55 -0.75 13.46
N ALA A 202 -13.80 -1.74 13.93
CA ALA A 202 -12.59 -2.20 13.28
C ALA A 202 -13.00 -3.20 12.20
N GLU A 203 -12.38 -3.09 11.04
CA GLU A 203 -12.53 -4.03 9.94
C GLU A 203 -11.29 -4.91 9.82
N LEU A 204 -11.49 -6.12 9.31
CA LEU A 204 -10.39 -6.96 8.84
C LEU A 204 -10.40 -7.02 7.32
N LEU A 205 -9.21 -6.94 6.74
CA LEU A 205 -8.90 -7.53 5.45
C LEU A 205 -8.10 -8.81 5.70
N VAL A 206 -8.60 -9.95 5.21
CA VAL A 206 -8.04 -11.28 5.46
C VAL A 206 -7.61 -11.89 4.11
N MET A 207 -6.30 -12.04 3.93
CA MET A 207 -5.73 -12.54 2.69
C MET A 207 -6.01 -14.04 2.50
N PRO A 208 -6.03 -14.56 1.26
CA PRO A 208 -6.19 -15.99 0.99
C PRO A 208 -5.26 -16.87 1.85
N GLY A 209 -5.84 -17.81 2.60
CA GLY A 209 -5.16 -18.71 3.53
C GLY A 209 -4.73 -18.11 4.88
N GLU A 210 -4.98 -16.82 5.13
CA GLU A 210 -4.69 -16.15 6.40
C GLU A 210 -5.82 -16.36 7.42
N THR A 211 -5.47 -16.31 8.71
CA THR A 211 -6.44 -16.14 9.80
C THR A 211 -6.15 -14.84 10.55
N ARG A 212 -7.16 -13.99 10.72
CA ARG A 212 -7.07 -12.76 11.54
C ARG A 212 -8.17 -12.74 12.58
N THR A 213 -7.92 -12.03 13.69
CA THR A 213 -8.86 -11.94 14.81
C THR A 213 -9.38 -10.52 14.97
N LEU A 214 -10.70 -10.34 14.91
CA LEU A 214 -11.38 -9.10 15.25
C LEU A 214 -11.96 -9.21 16.66
N LYS A 215 -11.72 -8.20 17.50
CA LYS A 215 -12.41 -8.05 18.78
C LYS A 215 -13.63 -7.15 18.61
N TRP A 216 -14.77 -7.62 19.09
CA TRP A 216 -16.02 -6.88 19.13
C TRP A 216 -16.68 -7.03 20.51
N VAL A 217 -17.51 -6.07 20.92
CA VAL A 217 -18.19 -6.10 22.22
C VAL A 217 -19.68 -5.79 22.03
N ALA A 218 -20.54 -6.67 22.52
CA ALA A 218 -21.99 -6.47 22.48
C ALA A 218 -22.39 -5.36 23.46
N LYS A 219 -22.81 -4.19 22.95
CA LYS A 219 -23.12 -3.03 23.81
C LYS A 219 -24.59 -2.94 24.21
N PHE A 220 -25.50 -3.43 23.38
CA PHE A 220 -26.94 -3.40 23.60
C PHE A 220 -27.61 -4.71 23.12
N PRO A 221 -28.81 -5.05 23.59
CA PRO A 221 -29.57 -6.17 23.04
C PRO A 221 -29.97 -5.88 21.59
N GLY A 222 -29.88 -6.87 20.71
CA GLY A 222 -30.33 -6.73 19.33
C GLY A 222 -29.68 -7.71 18.37
N VAL A 223 -30.03 -7.57 17.09
CA VAL A 223 -29.39 -8.27 15.98
C VAL A 223 -28.26 -7.39 15.45
N TYR A 224 -27.08 -7.99 15.30
CA TYR A 224 -25.89 -7.34 14.77
C TYR A 224 -25.49 -8.00 13.46
N PRO A 225 -25.80 -7.39 12.31
CA PRO A 225 -25.34 -7.90 11.03
C PRO A 225 -23.81 -7.82 10.93
N PHE A 226 -23.20 -8.85 10.38
CA PHE A 226 -21.82 -8.80 9.90
C PHE A 226 -21.80 -9.08 8.40
N TYR A 227 -20.76 -8.59 7.73
CA TYR A 227 -20.65 -8.66 6.28
C TYR A 227 -19.19 -8.62 5.82
N CYS A 228 -18.98 -9.05 4.58
CA CYS A 228 -17.70 -8.92 3.91
C CYS A 228 -17.56 -7.50 3.37
N THR A 229 -16.54 -6.77 3.82
CA THR A 229 -16.25 -5.41 3.34
C THR A 229 -15.55 -5.40 1.97
N ASP A 230 -15.00 -6.55 1.56
CA ASP A 230 -14.29 -6.69 0.29
C ASP A 230 -15.18 -7.33 -0.79
N PHE A 231 -15.05 -6.86 -2.04
CA PHE A 231 -15.78 -7.43 -3.18
C PHE A 231 -15.08 -8.70 -3.64
N CYS A 232 -15.38 -9.79 -2.95
CA CYS A 232 -14.74 -11.09 -3.17
C CYS A 232 -15.49 -12.00 -4.15
N SER A 233 -16.77 -11.75 -4.40
CA SER A 233 -17.63 -12.57 -5.25
C SER A 233 -18.90 -11.81 -5.65
N ALA A 234 -19.54 -12.24 -6.74
CA ALA A 234 -20.83 -11.72 -7.23
C ALA A 234 -22.04 -12.36 -6.52
#